data_AF-A0A803TLP4-F1
#
_entry.id   AF-A0A803TLP4-F1
#
_cell.length_a   1.000
_cell.length_b   1.000
_cell.length_c   1.000
_cell.angle_alpha   90.00
_cell.angle_beta   90.00
_cell.angle_gamma   90.00
#
_symmetry.space_group_name_H-M   'P 1'
#
loop_
_entity.id
_entity.type
_entity.pdbx_description
1 polymer ?
#
loop_
_entity_poly.entity_id
_entity_poly.type
_entity_poly.pdbx_seq_one_letter_code
_entity_poly.pdbx_strand_id
1 'polypeptide(L)' 'MILGTLKGFDQTINLILDESHERVFSSSQGVEQVVLGLYIVRGDNVQVSSVLLV' A
#
# COMPACT_ATOMS: atom_id res chain seq x y z
N MET A 1 -1.10 -7.18 -1.09
CA MET A 1 -0.02 -6.30 -0.57
C MET A 1 -0.10 -4.98 -1.31
N ILE A 2 -0.26 -3.87 -0.60
CA ILE A 2 -0.33 -2.54 -1.23
C ILE A 2 1.09 -1.99 -1.36
N LEU A 3 1.41 -1.47 -2.54
CA LEU A 3 2.62 -0.70 -2.82
C LEU A 3 2.20 0.67 -3.31
N GLY A 4 2.99 1.68 -2.99
CA GLY A 4 2.78 3.04 -3.44
C GLY A 4 3.88 3.94 -2.89
N THR A 5 3.92 5.17 -3.37
CA THR A 5 4.83 6.20 -2.86
C THR A 5 4.18 6.86 -1.65
N LEU A 6 4.77 6.70 -0.47
CA LEU A 6 4.28 7.36 0.74
C LEU A 6 4.43 8.88 0.61
N LYS A 7 3.30 9.60 0.60
CA LYS A 7 3.29 11.07 0.55
C LYS A 7 3.14 11.70 1.93
N GLY A 8 2.54 10.97 2.87
CA GLY A 8 2.35 11.46 4.23
C GLY A 8 1.72 10.44 5.14
N PHE A 9 1.88 10.66 6.44
CA PHE A 9 1.25 9.90 7.50
C PHE A 9 0.91 10.80 8.67
N ASP A 10 0.01 10.36 9.55
CA ASP A 10 -0.31 11.05 10.80
C ASP A 10 0.05 10.21 12.04
N GLN A 11 -0.19 10.78 13.23
CA GLN A 11 0.08 10.14 14.52
C GLN A 11 -0.73 8.86 14.77
N THR A 12 -1.81 8.64 14.02
CA THR A 12 -2.65 7.43 14.10
C THR A 12 -2.29 6.43 13.01
N ILE A 13 -1.22 6.66 12.25
CA ILE A 13 -0.73 5.78 11.18
C ILE A 13 -1.72 5.72 10.01
N ASN A 14 -2.56 6.75 9.81
CA ASN A 14 -3.24 6.90 8.52
C ASN A 14 -2.19 7.21 7.46
N LEU A 15 -2.22 6.49 6.33
CA LEU A 15 -1.23 6.61 5.27
C LEU A 15 -1.86 7.19 4.02
N ILE A 16 -1.17 8.15 3.39
CA ILE A 16 -1.50 8.66 2.06
C ILE A 16 -0.46 8.10 1.08
N LEU A 17 -0.91 7.24 0.18
CA LEU A 17 -0.09 6.58 -0.83
C LEU A 17 -0.47 7.08 -2.22
N ASP A 18 0.53 7.49 -3.00
CA ASP A 18 0.37 7.88 -4.40
C ASP A 18 0.87 6.79 -5.34
N GLU A 19 0.37 6.78 -6.58
CA GLU A 19 0.69 5.76 -7.59
C GLU A 19 0.57 4.32 -7.04
N SER A 20 -0.49 4.08 -6.27
CA SER A 20 -0.63 2.84 -5.52
C SER A 20 -1.13 1.68 -6.39
N HIS A 21 -0.63 0.48 -6.10
CA HIS A 21 -1.05 -0.78 -6.70
C HIS A 21 -1.21 -1.86 -5.62
N GLU A 22 -2.25 -2.67 -5.74
CA GLU A 22 -2.40 -3.88 -4.94
C GLU A 22 -1.85 -5.09 -5.68
N ARG A 23 -0.92 -5.80 -5.03
CA ARG A 23 -0.46 -7.13 -5.45
C ARG A 23 -1.32 -8.22 -4.83
N VAL A 24 -2.04 -8.96 -5.68
CA VAL A 24 -2.82 -10.15 -5.31
C VAL A 24 -2.00 -11.39 -5.66
N PHE A 25 -1.83 -12.27 -4.68
CA PHE A 25 -1.03 -13.50 -4.81
C PHE A 25 -1.95 -14.71 -4.81
N SER A 26 -1.64 -15.69 -5.66
CA SER A 26 -2.30 -16.99 -5.66
C SER A 26 -1.28 -18.11 -5.75
N SER A 27 -1.66 -19.33 -5.36
CA SER A 27 -0.78 -20.50 -5.45
C SER A 27 -0.68 -21.07 -6.88
N SER A 28 -1.68 -20.80 -7.72
CA SER A 28 -1.83 -21.39 -9.05
C SER A 28 -1.57 -20.42 -10.21
N GLN A 29 -1.65 -19.11 -9.98
CA GLN A 29 -1.45 -18.07 -10.97
C GLN A 29 -0.37 -17.07 -10.50
N GLY A 30 0.19 -16.31 -11.44
CA GLY A 30 1.16 -15.27 -11.15
C GLY A 30 0.59 -14.13 -10.29
N VAL A 31 1.45 -13.19 -9.91
CA VAL A 31 1.04 -12.00 -9.16
C VAL A 31 0.23 -11.08 -10.07
N GLU A 32 -0.98 -10.76 -9.65
CA GLU A 32 -1.81 -9.74 -10.29
C GLU A 32 -1.57 -8.37 -9.64
N GLN A 33 -1.58 -7.31 -10.44
CA GLN A 33 -1.46 -5.93 -9.97
C GLN A 33 -2.72 -5.15 -10.32
N VAL A 34 -3.42 -4.66 -9.29
CA VAL A 34 -4.60 -3.81 -9.43
C VAL A 34 -4.22 -2.37 -9.16
N VAL A 35 -4.46 -1.47 -10.11
CA VAL A 35 -4.16 -0.03 -9.97
C VAL A 35 -5.18 0.62 -9.04
N LEU A 36 -4.69 1.34 -8.03
CA LEU A 36 -5.51 2.11 -7.09
C LEU A 36 -5.32 3.62 -7.26
N GLY A 37 -4.13 4.08 -7.65
CA GLY A 37 -3.79 5.49 -7.77
C GLY A 37 -3.57 6.14 -6.40
N LEU A 38 -4.21 7.27 -6.13
CA LEU A 38 -4.18 7.89 -4.80
C LEU A 38 -5.03 7.06 -3.83
N TYR A 39 -4.40 6.52 -2.79
CA TYR A 39 -5.04 5.60 -1.86
C TYR A 39 -4.77 5.99 -0.41
N ILE A 40 -5.81 6.00 0.41
CA ILE A 40 -5.72 6.30 1.84
C ILE A 40 -5.94 5.01 2.63
N VAL A 41 -4.95 4.63 3.43
CA VAL A 41 -5.06 3.50 4.36
C VAL A 41 -5.36 4.06 5.74
N ARG A 42 -6.45 3.60 6.37
CA ARG A 42 -6.74 3.94 7.78
C ARG A 42 -5.78 3.19 8.69
N GLY A 43 -5.24 3.87 9.69
CA GLY A 43 -4.23 3.33 10.59
C GLY A 43 -4.66 2.07 11.34
N ASP A 44 -5.94 1.98 11.72
CA ASP A 44 -6.50 0.79 12.38
C ASP A 44 -6.44 -0.47 11.51
N ASN A 45 -6.30 -0.31 10.19
CA ASN A 45 -6.20 -1.40 9.22
C ASN A 45 -4.73 -1.69 8.80
N VAL A 46 -3.75 -0.93 9.32
CA VAL A 46 -2.33 -1.12 9.00
C VAL A 46 -1.74 -2.18 9.93
N GLN A 47 -1.33 -3.32 9.37
CA GLN A 47 -0.67 -4.37 10.14
C GLN A 47 0.87 -4.28 10.09
N VAL A 48 1.42 -4.04 8.91
CA VAL A 48 2.86 -3.81 8.71
C VAL A 48 3.03 -2.81 7.58
N SER A 49 3.97 -1.88 7.76
CA SER A 49 4.43 -0.99 6.70
C SER A 49 5.96 -0.97 6.70
N SER A 50 6.54 -0.85 5.51
CA SER A 50 7.98 -0.64 5.34
C SER A 50 8.19 0.46 4.32
N VAL A 51 9.16 1.33 4.59
CA VAL A 51 9.60 2.37 3.65
C VAL A 51 10.92 1.90 3.07
N LEU A 52 10.98 1.82 1.75
CA LEU A 52 12.24 1.64 1.05
C LEU A 52 12.87 3.02 0.85
N LEU A 53 14.02 3.25 1.48
CA LEU A 53 14.84 4.43 1.20
C LEU A 53 15.62 4.15 -0.09
N VAL A 54 15.38 4.96 -1.11
CA VAL A 54 16.18 5.01 -2.34
C VAL A 54 17.28 6.06 -2.23
#